data_AF-A0A2A3L7C2-F1
#
_entry.id   AF-A0A2A3L7C2-F1
#
_cell.length_a   1.000
_cell.length_b   1.000
_cell.length_c   1.000
_cell.angle_alpha   90.00
_cell.angle_beta   90.00
_cell.angle_gamma   90.00
#
_symmetry.space_group_name_H-M   'P 1'
#
loop_
_entity.id
_entity.type
_entity.pdbx_description
1 polymer ?
#
loop_
_entity_poly.entity_id
_entity_poly.type
_entity_poly.pdbx_seq_one_letter_code
_entity_poly.pdbx_strand_id
1 'polypeptide(L)'
;MFSWPDPGTRVTVRYRRPPGSVPPLTDAVGRLLTVDPTVRVQTKTGAVVEFAPADVVALRVLTDTPIRTSQIRALEHAAAAAWPAAEQTWLHGWLLRAGPPSGRPAGPAADSAVPLDLSAHADAIPEIAGWYQRRGLTPRLAVPDRMLTPPPGLACERTERVVVQDLSRPSGDEPGVRVDASVAQAALSAAPDGARWVGLWVPPGGHHAEARAGCEALLAWGAGRGATRAYLAVPDDDAAALELAGALGFRLHHRRRYLTVPAGPVG
;
A
#
# COMPACT_ATOMS: atom_id res chain seq x y z
N MET A 1 -11.91 32.69 6.89
CA MET A 1 -12.32 31.47 6.16
C MET A 1 -11.09 30.59 6.05
N PHE A 2 -11.16 29.33 6.50
CA PHE A 2 -10.02 28.42 6.45
C PHE A 2 -9.77 27.98 5.00
N SER A 3 -8.49 27.82 4.64
CA SER A 3 -8.15 27.07 3.44
C SER A 3 -8.31 25.58 3.78
N TRP A 4 -9.32 24.94 3.19
CA TRP A 4 -9.61 23.54 3.43
C TRP A 4 -8.72 22.65 2.55
N PRO A 5 -8.15 21.57 3.10
CA PRO A 5 -7.45 20.57 2.29
C PRO A 5 -8.46 19.73 1.50
N ASP A 6 -7.97 18.96 0.53
CA ASP A 6 -8.81 18.07 -0.26
C ASP A 6 -9.50 17.01 0.62
N PRO A 7 -10.75 16.62 0.28
CA PRO A 7 -11.39 15.43 0.85
C PRO A 7 -10.46 14.20 0.86
N GLY A 8 -10.50 13.47 1.96
CA GLY A 8 -9.61 12.35 2.28
C GLY A 8 -8.39 12.76 3.11
N THR A 9 -8.06 14.04 3.20
CA THR A 9 -6.94 14.53 4.02
C THR A 9 -7.22 14.31 5.51
N ARG A 10 -6.21 13.82 6.24
CA ARG A 10 -6.31 13.68 7.69
C ARG A 10 -6.14 15.04 8.36
N VAL A 11 -7.12 15.42 9.16
CA VAL A 11 -7.19 16.73 9.82
C VAL A 11 -7.48 16.59 11.30
N THR A 12 -7.06 17.59 12.06
CA THR A 12 -7.64 17.92 13.35
C THR A 12 -8.39 19.24 13.20
N VAL A 13 -9.67 19.23 13.57
CA VAL A 13 -10.54 20.40 13.50
C VAL A 13 -11.08 20.68 14.88
N ARG A 14 -10.80 21.87 15.40
CA ARG A 14 -11.43 22.38 16.63
C ARG A 14 -12.63 23.22 16.22
N TYR A 15 -13.79 22.93 16.78
CA TYR A 15 -15.04 23.60 16.43
C TYR A 15 -15.90 23.92 17.66
N ARG A 16 -16.80 24.89 17.51
CA ARG A 16 -17.79 25.31 18.50
C ARG A 16 -18.92 24.29 18.56
N ARG A 17 -19.27 23.89 19.78
CA ARG A 17 -20.47 23.09 20.04
C ARG A 17 -21.70 24.00 20.16
N PRO A 18 -22.92 23.44 20.08
CA PRO A 18 -24.14 24.22 20.25
C PRO A 18 -24.11 25.08 21.54
N PRO A 19 -24.68 26.29 21.53
CA PRO A 19 -24.76 27.15 22.71
C PRO A 19 -25.27 26.40 23.93
N GLY A 20 -24.59 26.58 25.08
CA GLY A 20 -24.90 25.86 26.33
C GLY A 20 -24.11 24.55 26.53
N SER A 21 -23.31 24.12 25.55
CA SER A 21 -22.43 22.96 25.72
C SER A 21 -21.27 23.23 26.68
N VAL A 22 -20.97 22.26 27.54
CA VAL A 22 -19.78 22.24 28.41
C VAL A 22 -18.96 20.99 28.06
N PRO A 23 -17.70 21.11 27.59
CA PRO A 23 -17.04 22.35 27.16
C PRO A 23 -17.67 22.95 25.89
N PRO A 24 -17.49 24.27 25.62
CA PRO A 24 -18.08 24.97 24.46
C PRO A 24 -17.34 24.67 23.15
N LEU A 25 -16.12 24.14 23.22
CA LEU A 25 -15.30 23.74 22.08
C LEU A 25 -15.01 22.24 22.19
N THR A 26 -14.84 21.58 21.05
CA THR A 26 -14.35 20.20 20.98
C THR A 26 -13.50 20.00 19.73
N ASP A 27 -12.73 18.92 19.72
CA ASP A 27 -11.84 18.56 18.62
C ASP A 27 -12.39 17.32 17.89
N ALA A 28 -12.35 17.34 16.55
CA ALA A 28 -12.55 16.19 15.69
C ALA A 28 -11.22 15.83 15.01
N VAL A 29 -10.77 14.58 15.18
CA VAL A 29 -9.54 14.08 14.55
C VAL A 29 -9.89 12.91 13.64
N GLY A 30 -9.62 13.06 12.35
CA GLY A 30 -10.08 12.09 11.37
C GLY A 30 -9.79 12.48 9.92
N ARG A 31 -10.41 11.77 8.98
CA ARG A 31 -10.37 12.10 7.56
C ARG A 31 -11.49 13.08 7.23
N LEU A 32 -11.15 14.17 6.56
CA LEU A 32 -12.12 15.11 5.99
C LEU A 32 -12.88 14.40 4.88
N LEU A 33 -14.21 14.34 4.94
CA LEU A 33 -15.04 13.71 3.91
C LEU A 33 -15.63 14.76 2.97
N THR A 34 -16.18 15.84 3.55
CA THR A 34 -16.80 16.96 2.83
C THR A 34 -16.58 18.25 3.62
N VAL A 35 -16.64 19.38 2.95
CA VAL A 35 -16.55 20.72 3.55
C VAL A 35 -17.88 21.46 3.43
N ASP A 36 -18.46 21.46 2.23
CA ASP A 36 -19.73 22.12 1.94
C ASP A 36 -20.84 21.10 1.64
N PRO A 37 -22.09 21.35 2.09
CA PRO A 37 -22.54 22.48 2.92
C PRO A 37 -22.20 22.32 4.41
N THR A 38 -21.68 21.15 4.80
CA THR A 38 -21.35 20.81 6.19
C THR A 38 -20.04 20.06 6.21
N VAL A 39 -19.19 20.43 7.17
CA VAL A 39 -17.90 19.76 7.34
C VAL A 39 -18.16 18.41 7.98
N ARG A 40 -17.68 17.35 7.33
CA ARG A 40 -17.81 15.97 7.82
C ARG A 40 -16.42 15.39 8.04
N VAL A 41 -16.14 14.92 9.25
CA VAL A 41 -14.86 14.30 9.61
C VAL A 41 -15.11 12.88 10.11
N GLN A 42 -14.59 11.88 9.40
CA GLN A 42 -14.62 10.50 9.85
C GLN A 42 -13.47 10.23 10.82
N THR A 43 -13.80 9.98 12.08
CA THR A 43 -12.81 9.65 13.10
C THR A 43 -12.18 8.28 12.87
N LYS A 44 -11.07 7.97 13.58
CA LYS A 44 -10.43 6.64 13.53
C LYS A 44 -11.38 5.47 13.88
N THR A 45 -12.47 5.75 14.58
CA THR A 45 -13.47 4.76 15.00
C THR A 45 -14.55 4.51 13.95
N GLY A 46 -14.53 5.23 12.83
CA GLY A 46 -15.56 5.18 11.79
C GLY A 46 -16.72 6.15 12.01
N ALA A 47 -16.89 6.69 13.22
CA ALA A 47 -17.90 7.70 13.51
C ALA A 47 -17.66 8.99 12.70
N VAL A 48 -18.71 9.53 12.09
CA VAL A 48 -18.68 10.80 11.35
C VAL A 48 -19.15 11.92 12.27
N VAL A 49 -18.30 12.93 12.42
CA VAL A 49 -18.59 14.16 13.17
C VAL A 49 -18.92 15.25 12.17
N GLU A 50 -20.03 15.95 12.40
CA GLU A 50 -20.56 16.98 11.51
C GLU A 50 -20.68 18.32 12.25
N PHE A 51 -20.28 19.41 11.58
CA PHE A 51 -20.37 20.77 12.11
C PHE A 51 -20.37 21.81 10.98
N ALA A 52 -20.89 23.01 11.26
CA ALA A 52 -20.91 24.07 10.27
C ALA A 52 -19.48 24.58 10.00
N PRO A 53 -19.12 24.94 8.75
CA PRO A 53 -17.84 25.56 8.45
C PRO A 53 -17.57 26.83 9.29
N ALA A 54 -18.63 27.55 9.66
CA ALA A 54 -18.56 28.76 10.49
C ALA A 54 -18.21 28.49 11.96
N ASP A 55 -18.44 27.27 12.46
CA ASP A 55 -18.14 26.90 13.85
C ASP A 55 -16.68 26.51 14.06
N VAL A 56 -15.92 26.36 12.98
CA VAL A 56 -14.51 25.98 13.04
C VAL A 56 -13.69 27.12 13.61
N VAL A 57 -12.85 26.81 14.60
CA VAL A 57 -11.95 27.79 15.25
C VAL A 57 -10.48 27.46 15.01
N ALA A 58 -10.15 26.20 14.71
CA ALA A 58 -8.80 25.82 14.28
C ALA A 58 -8.86 24.62 13.35
N LEU A 59 -7.98 24.61 12.35
CA LEU A 59 -7.78 23.51 11.42
C LEU A 59 -6.29 23.25 11.30
N ARG A 60 -5.88 21.99 11.44
CA ARG A 60 -4.51 21.55 11.15
C ARG A 60 -4.54 20.27 10.34
N VAL A 61 -3.81 20.27 9.22
CA VAL A 61 -3.52 19.06 8.47
C VAL A 61 -2.59 18.20 9.31
N LEU A 62 -2.99 16.96 9.54
CA LEU A 62 -2.17 15.97 10.19
C LEU A 62 -1.44 15.18 9.13
N THR A 63 -0.17 14.87 9.40
CA THR A 63 0.50 13.80 8.67
C THR A 63 -0.24 12.50 8.90
N ASP A 64 -0.15 11.59 7.93
CA ASP A 64 -0.71 10.26 8.07
C ASP A 64 -0.24 9.59 9.37
N THR A 65 -1.10 8.75 9.94
CA THR A 65 -0.77 8.00 11.14
C THR A 65 0.58 7.31 10.95
N PRO A 66 1.52 7.40 11.92
CA PRO A 66 2.80 6.74 11.78
C PRO A 66 2.64 5.26 11.48
N ILE A 67 3.17 4.83 10.33
CA ILE A 67 3.11 3.44 9.89
C ILE A 67 4.21 2.68 10.61
N ARG A 68 3.80 1.69 11.40
CA ARG A 68 4.70 0.84 12.19
C ARG A 68 5.39 -0.18 11.27
N THR A 69 6.62 -0.56 11.62
CA THR A 69 7.36 -1.60 10.89
C THR A 69 6.60 -2.92 10.79
N SER A 70 5.81 -3.29 11.81
CA SER A 70 4.94 -4.47 11.77
C SER A 70 3.83 -4.38 10.72
N GLN A 71 3.28 -3.18 10.46
CA GLN A 71 2.26 -2.96 9.42
C GLN A 71 2.87 -3.04 8.02
N ILE A 72 4.09 -2.51 7.85
CA ILE A 72 4.87 -2.66 6.60
C ILE A 72 5.09 -4.15 6.32
N ARG A 73 5.60 -4.88 7.32
CA ARG A 73 5.84 -6.32 7.26
C ARG A 73 4.58 -7.11 6.91
N ALA A 74 3.46 -6.81 7.56
CA ALA A 74 2.19 -7.50 7.33
C ALA A 74 1.68 -7.32 5.89
N LEU A 75 1.81 -6.11 5.33
CA LEU A 75 1.44 -5.83 3.95
C LEU A 75 2.39 -6.51 2.96
N GLU A 76 3.71 -6.50 3.20
CA GLU A 76 4.67 -7.16 2.32
C GLU A 76 4.50 -8.69 2.30
N HIS A 77 4.10 -9.29 3.44
CA HIS A 77 3.65 -10.68 3.50
C HIS A 77 2.42 -10.92 2.62
N ALA A 78 1.37 -10.11 2.80
CA ALA A 78 0.17 -10.22 2.00
C ALA A 78 0.46 -10.04 0.49
N ALA A 79 1.40 -9.14 0.14
CA ALA A 79 1.81 -8.91 -1.22
C ALA A 79 2.58 -10.07 -1.84
N ALA A 80 3.44 -10.73 -1.05
CA ALA A 80 4.13 -11.96 -1.45
C ALA A 80 3.14 -13.11 -1.68
N ALA A 81 2.16 -13.26 -0.79
CA ALA A 81 1.18 -14.33 -0.84
C ALA A 81 0.14 -14.17 -1.97
N ALA A 82 -0.19 -12.93 -2.34
CA ALA A 82 -1.14 -12.63 -3.42
C ALA A 82 -0.65 -13.12 -4.79
N TRP A 83 0.66 -13.01 -5.03
CA TRP A 83 1.29 -13.34 -6.31
C TRP A 83 2.55 -14.16 -6.08
N PRO A 84 2.40 -15.44 -5.71
CA PRO A 84 3.55 -16.28 -5.39
C PRO A 84 4.46 -16.43 -6.61
N ALA A 85 5.75 -16.19 -6.41
CA ALA A 85 6.77 -16.53 -7.41
C ALA A 85 6.83 -18.05 -7.62
N ALA A 86 7.34 -18.46 -8.78
CA ALA A 86 7.43 -19.86 -9.19
C ALA A 86 8.26 -20.71 -8.21
N GLU A 87 9.35 -20.15 -7.70
CA GLU A 87 10.18 -20.76 -6.65
C GLU A 87 10.31 -19.80 -5.46
N GLN A 88 10.14 -20.35 -4.25
CA GLN A 88 10.28 -19.58 -3.01
C GLN A 88 10.92 -20.42 -1.91
N THR A 89 11.73 -19.77 -1.07
CA THR A 89 12.26 -20.41 0.14
C THR A 89 12.46 -19.39 1.25
N TRP A 90 12.38 -19.85 2.49
CA TRP A 90 12.72 -19.06 3.67
C TRP A 90 14.19 -19.26 4.04
N LEU A 91 14.89 -18.17 4.33
CA LEU A 91 16.28 -18.18 4.78
C LEU A 91 16.49 -17.05 5.79
N HIS A 92 16.80 -17.40 7.04
CA HIS A 92 17.06 -16.45 8.13
C HIS A 92 16.05 -15.29 8.22
N GLY A 93 14.75 -15.60 8.05
CA GLY A 93 13.67 -14.60 8.08
C GLY A 93 13.44 -13.81 6.78
N TRP A 94 14.23 -14.06 5.75
CA TRP A 94 13.99 -13.58 4.40
C TRP A 94 13.15 -14.59 3.61
N LEU A 95 12.20 -14.08 2.83
CA LEU A 95 11.55 -14.87 1.78
C LEU A 95 12.27 -14.58 0.47
N LEU A 96 12.98 -15.58 -0.05
CA LEU A 96 13.65 -15.55 -1.35
C LEU A 96 12.65 -16.01 -2.39
N ARG A 97 12.58 -15.28 -3.50
CA ARG A 97 11.61 -15.51 -4.58
C ARG A 97 12.32 -15.44 -5.93
N ALA A 98 12.00 -16.37 -6.81
CA ALA A 98 12.49 -16.42 -8.18
C ALA A 98 11.42 -16.91 -9.17
N GLY A 99 11.42 -16.32 -10.35
CA GLY A 99 10.54 -16.62 -11.47
C GLY A 99 9.22 -15.84 -11.43
N PRO A 100 8.58 -15.67 -12.61
CA PRO A 100 7.32 -14.96 -12.71
C PRO A 100 6.21 -15.66 -11.90
N PRO A 101 5.26 -14.91 -11.32
CA PRO A 101 4.02 -15.50 -10.83
C PRO A 101 3.20 -16.04 -12.00
N SER A 102 2.37 -17.06 -11.74
CA SER A 102 1.44 -17.57 -12.76
C SER A 102 0.52 -16.46 -13.29
N GLY A 103 0.47 -16.26 -14.61
CA GLY A 103 -0.44 -15.30 -15.25
C GLY A 103 0.01 -13.84 -15.20
N ARG A 104 1.23 -13.55 -14.72
CA ARG A 104 1.82 -12.20 -14.69
C ARG A 104 3.24 -12.21 -15.27
N PRO A 105 3.68 -11.18 -16.00
CA PRO A 105 5.08 -11.04 -16.36
C PRO A 105 5.98 -11.01 -15.11
N ALA A 106 7.22 -11.43 -15.30
CA ALA A 106 8.26 -11.30 -14.27
C ALA A 106 8.43 -9.82 -13.92
N GLY A 107 8.53 -9.55 -12.62
CA GLY A 107 8.74 -8.21 -12.10
C GLY A 107 9.67 -8.27 -10.89
N PRO A 108 10.34 -7.15 -10.53
CA PRO A 108 11.37 -7.14 -9.49
C PRO A 108 10.92 -7.75 -8.16
N ALA A 109 9.64 -7.61 -7.79
CA ALA A 109 9.07 -8.20 -6.60
C ALA A 109 9.11 -9.75 -6.58
N ALA A 110 8.92 -10.39 -7.73
CA ALA A 110 8.93 -11.86 -7.84
C ALA A 110 10.35 -12.45 -7.91
N ASP A 111 11.34 -11.63 -8.30
CA ASP A 111 12.76 -11.98 -8.41
C ASP A 111 13.61 -11.21 -7.39
N SER A 112 13.24 -11.28 -6.10
CA SER A 112 13.97 -10.62 -5.01
C SER A 112 13.69 -11.24 -3.65
N ALA A 113 14.68 -11.12 -2.75
CA ALA A 113 14.55 -11.49 -1.35
C ALA A 113 13.94 -10.33 -0.55
N VAL A 114 12.95 -10.61 0.28
CA VAL A 114 12.27 -9.61 1.12
C VAL A 114 12.33 -10.01 2.61
N PRO A 115 12.66 -9.10 3.54
CA PRO A 115 12.86 -9.45 4.96
C PRO A 115 11.52 -9.53 5.67
N LEU A 116 10.81 -10.65 5.57
CA LEU A 116 9.43 -10.77 6.02
C LEU A 116 9.26 -11.22 7.48
N ASP A 117 10.27 -11.85 8.09
CA ASP A 117 10.25 -12.18 9.52
C ASP A 117 11.08 -11.19 10.36
N LEU A 118 10.77 -11.11 11.67
CA LEU A 118 11.53 -10.28 12.62
C LEU A 118 12.97 -10.73 12.78
N SER A 119 13.29 -12.00 12.51
CA SER A 119 14.65 -12.54 12.55
C SER A 119 15.51 -12.11 11.37
N ALA A 120 14.98 -11.40 10.36
CA ALA A 120 15.73 -11.00 9.19
C ALA A 120 16.89 -10.05 9.54
N HIS A 121 18.12 -10.43 9.17
CA HIS A 121 19.34 -9.66 9.41
C HIS A 121 20.22 -9.57 8.16
N ALA A 122 21.14 -8.61 8.16
CA ALA A 122 22.02 -8.33 7.01
C ALA A 122 23.10 -9.41 6.80
N ASP A 123 23.52 -10.13 7.86
CA ASP A 123 24.55 -11.18 7.72
C ASP A 123 24.09 -12.36 6.85
N ALA A 124 22.79 -12.49 6.58
CA ALA A 124 22.25 -13.48 5.64
C ALA A 124 22.51 -13.13 4.16
N ILE A 125 22.87 -11.88 3.84
CA ILE A 125 22.98 -11.37 2.46
C ILE A 125 23.95 -12.19 1.58
N PRO A 126 25.14 -12.61 2.04
CA PRO A 126 26.02 -13.46 1.23
C PRO A 126 25.39 -14.80 0.85
N GLU A 127 24.66 -15.44 1.77
CA GLU A 127 23.98 -16.72 1.51
C GLU A 127 22.80 -16.54 0.55
N ILE A 128 22.04 -15.45 0.72
CA ILE A 128 21.00 -15.03 -0.21
C ILE A 128 21.57 -14.83 -1.62
N ALA A 129 22.71 -14.15 -1.72
CA ALA A 129 23.38 -13.93 -2.99
C ALA A 129 23.77 -15.23 -3.68
N GLY A 130 24.35 -16.18 -2.94
CA GLY A 130 24.65 -17.51 -3.45
C GLY A 130 23.42 -18.26 -3.96
N TRP A 131 22.26 -18.11 -3.33
CA TRP A 131 21.00 -18.74 -3.78
C TRP A 131 20.56 -18.24 -5.16
N TYR A 132 20.65 -16.94 -5.42
CA TYR A 132 20.33 -16.35 -6.73
C TYR A 132 21.40 -16.70 -7.78
N GLN A 133 22.69 -16.62 -7.42
CA GLN A 133 23.80 -16.91 -8.34
C GLN A 133 23.77 -18.35 -8.87
N ARG A 134 23.46 -19.34 -8.02
CA ARG A 134 23.30 -20.74 -8.44
C ARG A 134 22.20 -20.95 -9.48
N ARG A 135 21.28 -19.99 -9.62
CA ARG A 135 20.19 -19.98 -10.60
C ARG A 135 20.49 -19.08 -11.80
N GLY A 136 21.69 -18.51 -11.89
CA GLY A 136 22.04 -17.54 -12.92
C GLY A 136 21.27 -16.22 -12.83
N LEU A 137 20.72 -15.90 -11.65
CA LEU A 137 19.96 -14.68 -11.41
C LEU A 137 20.81 -13.63 -10.72
N THR A 138 20.57 -12.36 -11.05
CA THR A 138 21.13 -11.22 -10.31
C THR A 138 20.59 -11.23 -8.88
N PRO A 139 21.45 -11.30 -7.85
CA PRO A 139 20.98 -11.21 -6.47
C PRO A 139 20.34 -9.85 -6.19
N ARG A 140 19.07 -9.87 -5.79
CA ARG A 140 18.28 -8.68 -5.55
C ARG A 140 17.62 -8.73 -4.18
N LEU A 141 17.75 -7.66 -3.41
CA LEU A 141 17.04 -7.46 -2.16
C LEU A 141 15.93 -6.44 -2.38
N ALA A 142 14.71 -6.80 -2.02
CA ALA A 142 13.58 -5.89 -1.91
C ALA A 142 13.47 -5.43 -0.44
N VAL A 143 13.92 -4.22 -0.16
CA VAL A 143 14.02 -3.66 1.20
C VAL A 143 12.98 -2.55 1.38
N PRO A 144 11.87 -2.83 2.08
CA PRO A 144 10.94 -1.81 2.53
C PRO A 144 11.60 -0.82 3.49
N ASP A 145 11.18 0.44 3.44
CA ASP A 145 11.64 1.46 4.37
C ASP A 145 11.44 1.00 5.82
N ARG A 146 12.41 1.33 6.69
CA ARG A 146 12.34 1.10 8.15
C ARG A 146 12.30 -0.37 8.61
N MET A 147 12.42 -1.35 7.70
CA MET A 147 12.49 -2.77 8.08
C MET A 147 13.91 -3.24 8.36
N LEU A 148 14.86 -2.87 7.49
CA LEU A 148 16.25 -3.26 7.60
C LEU A 148 17.13 -2.17 7.00
N THR A 149 18.28 -1.89 7.63
CA THR A 149 19.29 -1.00 7.07
C THR A 149 20.24 -1.87 6.23
N PRO A 150 20.21 -1.75 4.89
CA PRO A 150 21.11 -2.52 4.04
C PRO A 150 22.56 -2.09 4.24
N PRO A 151 23.54 -2.97 3.99
CA PRO A 151 24.95 -2.59 3.96
C PRO A 151 25.17 -1.40 3.01
N PRO A 152 26.10 -0.48 3.33
CA PRO A 152 26.45 0.60 2.43
C PRO A 152 27.07 0.04 1.13
N GLY A 153 26.92 0.78 0.04
CA GLY A 153 27.54 0.45 -1.26
C GLY A 153 26.70 -0.45 -2.17
N LEU A 154 25.52 -0.93 -1.75
CA LEU A 154 24.60 -1.61 -2.65
C LEU A 154 23.94 -0.62 -3.61
N ALA A 155 23.96 -0.93 -4.91
CA ALA A 155 23.33 -0.09 -5.92
C ALA A 155 21.81 -0.24 -5.86
N CYS A 156 21.10 0.90 -5.81
CA CYS A 156 19.64 0.92 -5.88
C CYS A 156 19.22 0.94 -7.36
N GLU A 157 18.64 -0.14 -7.83
CA GLU A 157 18.19 -0.25 -9.22
C GLU A 157 16.84 0.42 -9.43
N ARG A 158 15.93 0.29 -8.45
CA ARG A 158 14.57 0.81 -8.54
C ARG A 158 14.01 1.11 -7.16
N THR A 159 13.13 2.10 -7.09
CA THR A 159 12.24 2.33 -5.94
C THR A 159 10.80 2.18 -6.38
N GLU A 160 9.98 1.56 -5.54
CA GLU A 160 8.53 1.51 -5.69
C GLU A 160 7.85 2.20 -4.50
N ARG A 161 6.73 2.86 -4.76
CA ARG A 161 5.76 3.28 -3.75
C ARG A 161 4.72 2.19 -3.58
N VAL A 162 4.62 1.64 -2.38
CA VAL A 162 3.49 0.81 -2.00
C VAL A 162 2.42 1.74 -1.45
N VAL A 163 1.31 1.83 -2.16
CA VAL A 163 0.18 2.69 -1.84
C VAL A 163 -1.02 1.85 -1.41
N VAL A 164 -1.84 2.37 -0.50
CA VAL A 164 -2.97 1.65 0.10
C VAL A 164 -4.24 2.49 0.14
N GLN A 165 -5.37 1.80 0.19
CA GLN A 165 -6.70 2.39 0.38
C GLN A 165 -7.51 1.49 1.32
N ASP A 166 -8.24 2.09 2.25
CA ASP A 166 -9.22 1.35 3.06
C ASP A 166 -10.50 1.15 2.23
N LEU A 167 -11.05 -0.05 2.27
CA LEU A 167 -12.26 -0.42 1.54
C LEU A 167 -13.46 -0.43 2.47
N SER A 168 -14.57 0.08 1.96
CA SER A 168 -15.88 -0.09 2.59
C SER A 168 -16.63 -1.18 1.85
N ARG A 169 -17.33 -2.04 2.58
CA ARG A 169 -18.16 -3.07 1.97
C ARG A 169 -19.27 -2.39 1.15
N PRO A 170 -19.46 -2.75 -0.13
CA PRO A 170 -20.56 -2.21 -0.91
C PRO A 170 -21.90 -2.65 -0.31
N SER A 171 -22.91 -1.79 -0.43
CA SER A 171 -24.24 -1.99 0.18
C SER A 171 -25.14 -2.99 -0.56
N GLY A 172 -24.59 -3.86 -1.42
CA GLY A 172 -25.34 -4.83 -2.22
C GLY A 172 -24.49 -6.00 -2.71
N ASP A 173 -25.14 -7.02 -3.26
CA ASP A 173 -24.49 -8.13 -3.96
C ASP A 173 -24.05 -7.64 -5.35
N GLU A 174 -22.75 -7.37 -5.49
CA GLU A 174 -22.16 -7.04 -6.79
C GLU A 174 -22.07 -8.31 -7.65
N PRO A 175 -22.59 -8.30 -8.89
CA PRO A 175 -22.44 -9.42 -9.80
C PRO A 175 -20.96 -9.73 -10.05
N GLY A 176 -20.67 -10.95 -10.53
CA GLY A 176 -19.30 -11.36 -10.84
C GLY A 176 -18.65 -10.45 -11.89
N VAL A 177 -17.86 -9.47 -11.43
CA VAL A 177 -17.05 -8.61 -12.27
C VAL A 177 -16.00 -9.46 -12.98
N ARG A 178 -15.98 -9.40 -14.31
CA ARG A 178 -14.86 -9.87 -15.14
C ARG A 178 -14.15 -8.63 -15.69
N VAL A 179 -12.95 -8.37 -15.20
CA VAL A 179 -12.03 -7.39 -15.80
C VAL A 179 -11.07 -8.14 -16.70
N ASP A 180 -10.82 -7.60 -17.89
CA ASP A 180 -9.81 -8.13 -18.79
C ASP A 180 -8.43 -8.07 -18.13
N ALA A 181 -7.71 -9.18 -18.12
CA ALA A 181 -6.40 -9.30 -17.49
C ALA A 181 -5.32 -8.41 -18.15
N SER A 182 -5.56 -7.92 -19.37
CA SER A 182 -4.75 -6.91 -20.06
C SER A 182 -5.03 -5.48 -19.59
N VAL A 183 -6.13 -5.25 -18.88
CA VAL A 183 -6.50 -3.96 -18.29
C VAL A 183 -6.05 -3.88 -16.85
N ALA A 184 -6.43 -4.86 -16.03
CA ALA A 184 -6.01 -4.96 -14.63
C ALA A 184 -6.25 -6.37 -14.09
N GLN A 185 -5.48 -6.75 -13.07
CA GLN A 185 -5.64 -8.00 -12.33
C GLN A 185 -5.73 -7.71 -10.83
N ALA A 186 -6.37 -8.62 -10.09
CA ALA A 186 -6.42 -8.56 -8.63
C ALA A 186 -6.24 -9.94 -8.01
N ALA A 187 -5.66 -9.97 -6.82
CA ALA A 187 -5.57 -11.15 -5.97
C ALA A 187 -5.94 -10.81 -4.54
N LEU A 188 -6.61 -11.75 -3.86
CA LEU A 188 -6.91 -11.64 -2.44
C LEU A 188 -5.83 -12.35 -1.64
N SER A 189 -5.40 -11.72 -0.54
CA SER A 189 -4.48 -12.33 0.40
C SER A 189 -4.82 -11.94 1.83
N ALA A 190 -4.44 -12.80 2.77
CA ALA A 190 -4.49 -12.51 4.19
C ALA A 190 -3.11 -12.06 4.66
N ALA A 191 -3.08 -11.03 5.49
CA ALA A 191 -1.89 -10.62 6.22
C ALA A 191 -1.80 -11.35 7.57
N PRO A 192 -0.59 -11.51 8.15
CA PRO A 192 -0.41 -12.12 9.48
C PRO A 192 -1.16 -11.43 10.63
N ASP A 193 -1.54 -10.15 10.46
CA ASP A 193 -2.33 -9.40 11.42
C ASP A 193 -3.85 -9.64 11.29
N GLY A 194 -4.26 -10.60 10.44
CA GLY A 194 -5.65 -10.94 10.17
C GLY A 194 -6.35 -10.04 9.16
N ALA A 195 -5.70 -8.96 8.68
CA ALA A 195 -6.28 -8.11 7.65
C ALA A 195 -6.37 -8.85 6.31
N ARG A 196 -7.49 -8.68 5.61
CA ARG A 196 -7.68 -9.20 4.25
C ARG A 196 -7.48 -8.09 3.23
N TRP A 197 -6.57 -8.32 2.31
CA TRP A 197 -6.13 -7.38 1.30
C TRP A 197 -6.59 -7.80 -0.09
N VAL A 198 -6.85 -6.83 -0.95
CA VAL A 198 -6.86 -7.00 -2.41
C VAL A 198 -5.64 -6.29 -3.00
N GLY A 199 -4.77 -7.05 -3.65
CA GLY A 199 -3.63 -6.51 -4.37
C GLY A 199 -3.99 -6.30 -5.84
N LEU A 200 -3.89 -5.06 -6.31
CA LEU A 200 -4.10 -4.74 -7.72
C LEU A 200 -2.77 -4.83 -8.48
N TRP A 201 -2.87 -5.16 -9.76
CA TRP A 201 -1.79 -5.03 -10.72
C TRP A 201 -2.36 -4.47 -12.03
N VAL A 202 -1.71 -3.45 -12.57
CA VAL A 202 -2.08 -2.80 -13.83
C VAL A 202 -0.90 -2.97 -14.79
N PRO A 203 -1.10 -3.59 -15.97
CA PRO A 203 -0.06 -3.66 -16.99
C PRO A 203 0.37 -2.25 -17.44
N PRO A 204 1.65 -2.03 -17.75
CA PRO A 204 2.11 -0.77 -18.32
C PRO A 204 1.53 -0.58 -19.73
N GLY A 205 1.33 0.69 -20.13
CA GLY A 205 0.96 1.05 -21.51
C GLY A 205 -0.53 0.91 -21.88
N GLY A 206 -1.41 0.56 -20.94
CA GLY A 206 -2.86 0.54 -21.16
C GLY A 206 -3.52 1.93 -21.16
N HIS A 207 -4.77 2.02 -21.63
CA HIS A 207 -5.54 3.27 -21.58
C HIS A 207 -5.95 3.61 -20.14
N HIS A 208 -5.62 4.81 -19.67
CA HIS A 208 -5.90 5.26 -18.30
C HIS A 208 -7.36 5.11 -17.87
N ALA A 209 -8.30 5.42 -18.75
CA ALA A 209 -9.74 5.34 -18.43
C ALA A 209 -10.20 3.88 -18.22
N GLU A 210 -9.74 2.96 -19.07
CA GLU A 210 -10.03 1.53 -18.94
C GLU A 210 -9.37 0.95 -17.69
N ALA A 211 -8.10 1.30 -17.45
CA ALA A 211 -7.37 0.88 -16.26
C ALA A 211 -8.06 1.36 -14.97
N ARG A 212 -8.56 2.60 -14.95
CA ARG A 212 -9.34 3.16 -13.84
C ARG A 212 -10.61 2.37 -13.60
N ALA A 213 -11.46 2.21 -14.62
CA ALA A 213 -12.72 1.48 -14.50
C ALA A 213 -12.49 0.01 -14.06
N GLY A 214 -11.46 -0.64 -14.62
CA GLY A 214 -11.05 -1.98 -14.22
C GLY A 214 -10.61 -2.05 -12.76
N CYS A 215 -9.80 -1.10 -12.29
CA CYS A 215 -9.41 -1.03 -10.89
C CYS A 215 -10.60 -0.80 -9.96
N GLU A 216 -11.50 0.14 -10.26
CA GLU A 216 -12.71 0.41 -9.46
C GLU A 216 -13.56 -0.86 -9.30
N ALA A 217 -13.76 -1.60 -10.40
CA ALA A 217 -14.52 -2.85 -10.38
C ALA A 217 -13.81 -3.96 -9.56
N LEU A 218 -12.47 -4.05 -9.64
CA LEU A 218 -11.68 -5.00 -8.84
C LEU A 218 -11.63 -4.64 -7.35
N LEU A 219 -11.65 -3.34 -7.01
CA LEU A 219 -11.77 -2.87 -5.63
C LEU A 219 -13.13 -3.26 -5.03
N ALA A 220 -14.22 -3.03 -5.78
CA ALA A 220 -15.56 -3.46 -5.38
C ALA A 220 -15.66 -4.98 -5.21
N TRP A 221 -15.11 -5.74 -6.17
CA TRP A 221 -15.00 -7.20 -6.11
C TRP A 221 -14.26 -7.70 -4.87
N GLY A 222 -13.13 -7.06 -4.53
CA GLY A 222 -12.33 -7.40 -3.37
C GLY A 222 -13.08 -7.11 -2.07
N ALA A 223 -13.71 -5.94 -1.98
CA ALA A 223 -14.53 -5.54 -0.83
C ALA A 223 -15.72 -6.48 -0.62
N GLY A 224 -16.42 -6.86 -1.70
CA GLY A 224 -17.51 -7.84 -1.66
C GLY A 224 -17.07 -9.23 -1.16
N ARG A 225 -15.78 -9.57 -1.35
CA ARG A 225 -15.16 -10.79 -0.81
C ARG A 225 -14.52 -10.59 0.56
N GLY A 226 -14.80 -9.49 1.24
CA GLY A 226 -14.36 -9.22 2.61
C GLY A 226 -12.94 -8.67 2.73
N ALA A 227 -12.32 -8.21 1.64
CA ALA A 227 -11.12 -7.40 1.76
C ALA A 227 -11.49 -6.05 2.40
N THR A 228 -10.75 -5.66 3.42
CA THR A 228 -10.96 -4.37 4.11
C THR A 228 -9.98 -3.30 3.62
N ARG A 229 -8.97 -3.70 2.85
CA ARG A 229 -7.93 -2.81 2.32
C ARG A 229 -7.48 -3.26 0.94
N ALA A 230 -7.01 -2.32 0.14
CA ALA A 230 -6.37 -2.55 -1.13
C ALA A 230 -4.95 -2.01 -1.13
N TYR A 231 -4.08 -2.59 -1.97
CA TYR A 231 -2.75 -2.05 -2.23
C TYR A 231 -2.38 -2.12 -3.71
N LEU A 232 -1.45 -1.24 -4.10
CA LEU A 232 -0.77 -1.23 -5.40
C LEU A 232 0.72 -0.94 -5.15
N ALA A 233 1.61 -1.56 -5.91
CA ALA A 233 3.03 -1.20 -5.94
C ALA A 233 3.32 -0.50 -7.27
N VAL A 234 3.77 0.75 -7.20
CA VAL A 234 3.99 1.62 -8.37
C VAL A 234 5.44 2.05 -8.41
N PRO A 235 6.15 1.96 -9.55
CA PRO A 235 7.48 2.55 -9.68
C PRO A 235 7.49 4.04 -9.31
N ASP A 236 8.52 4.51 -8.62
CA ASP A 236 8.59 5.91 -8.12
C ASP A 236 8.67 6.93 -9.26
N ASP A 237 9.07 6.49 -10.46
CA ASP A 237 9.24 7.24 -11.70
C ASP A 237 8.07 7.10 -12.69
N ASP A 238 7.04 6.31 -12.36
CA ASP A 238 5.85 6.14 -13.22
C ASP A 238 4.75 7.15 -12.85
N ALA A 239 4.85 8.35 -13.42
CA ALA A 239 3.90 9.44 -13.16
C ALA A 239 2.45 9.06 -13.50
N ALA A 240 2.25 8.30 -14.58
CA ALA A 240 0.93 7.87 -15.04
C ALA A 240 0.26 6.93 -14.05
N ALA A 241 1.00 5.94 -13.53
CA ALA A 241 0.47 5.02 -12.53
C ALA A 241 0.28 5.69 -11.16
N LEU A 242 1.11 6.69 -10.81
CA LEU A 242 0.93 7.49 -9.61
C LEU A 242 -0.32 8.37 -9.68
N GLU A 243 -0.61 8.97 -10.84
CA GLU A 243 -1.83 9.73 -11.08
C GLU A 243 -3.08 8.84 -10.95
N LEU A 244 -3.06 7.66 -11.60
CA LEU A 244 -4.13 6.67 -11.48
C LEU A 244 -4.37 6.26 -10.02
N ALA A 245 -3.30 5.94 -9.28
CA ALA A 245 -3.39 5.61 -7.86
C ALA A 245 -4.03 6.74 -7.04
N GLY A 246 -3.61 7.99 -7.28
CA GLY A 246 -4.19 9.16 -6.63
C GLY A 246 -5.67 9.35 -6.94
N ALA A 247 -6.06 9.19 -8.21
CA ALA A 247 -7.44 9.31 -8.68
C ALA A 247 -8.37 8.24 -8.10
N LEU A 248 -7.84 7.05 -7.79
CA LEU A 248 -8.55 5.96 -7.12
C LEU A 248 -8.62 6.15 -5.59
N GLY A 249 -7.86 7.09 -5.03
CA GLY A 249 -7.85 7.39 -3.59
C GLY A 249 -6.80 6.62 -2.79
N PHE A 250 -5.83 5.98 -3.45
CA PHE A 250 -4.68 5.36 -2.80
C PHE A 250 -3.74 6.42 -2.20
N ARG A 251 -3.09 6.06 -1.10
CA ARG A 251 -2.15 6.92 -0.37
C ARG A 251 -0.86 6.16 -0.10
N LEU A 252 0.26 6.87 -0.02
CA LEU A 252 1.55 6.26 0.27
C LEU A 252 1.53 5.53 1.62
N HIS A 253 1.85 4.24 1.61
CA HIS A 253 2.10 3.47 2.83
C HIS A 253 3.60 3.46 3.14
N HIS A 254 4.41 3.05 2.19
CA HIS A 254 5.87 3.02 2.35
C HIS A 254 6.54 2.92 0.99
N ARG A 255 7.86 3.11 0.95
CA ARG A 255 8.66 2.81 -0.24
C ARG A 255 9.40 1.50 -0.05
N ARG A 256 9.68 0.84 -1.17
CA ARG A 256 10.47 -0.37 -1.26
C ARG A 256 11.59 -0.14 -2.27
N ARG A 257 12.83 -0.41 -1.86
CA ARG A 257 14.01 -0.28 -2.72
C ARG A 257 14.46 -1.65 -3.17
N TYR A 258 14.81 -1.76 -4.44
CA TYR A 258 15.45 -2.95 -5.00
C TYR A 258 16.94 -2.69 -5.11
N LEU A 259 17.71 -3.42 -4.30
CA LEU A 259 19.15 -3.29 -4.19
C LEU A 259 19.79 -4.51 -4.85
N THR A 260 20.76 -4.28 -5.71
CA THR A 260 21.56 -5.37 -6.29
C THR A 260 22.74 -5.66 -5.38
N VAL A 261 22.96 -6.96 -5.10
CA VAL A 261 24.14 -7.42 -4.37
C VAL A 261 25.21 -7.76 -5.41
N PRO A 262 26.40 -7.15 -5.35
CA PRO A 262 27.50 -7.50 -6.24
C PRO A 262 27.76 -9.00 -6.17
N ALA A 263 28.04 -9.61 -7.33
CA ALA A 263 28.49 -10.99 -7.33
C ALA A 263 29.84 -11.07 -6.59
N GLY A 264 29.85 -11.73 -5.43
CA GLY A 264 31.10 -12.16 -4.82
C GLY A 264 31.77 -13.23 -5.68
N PRO A 265 33.09 -13.46 -5.55
CA PRO A 265 33.74 -14.58 -6.19
C PRO A 265 33.06 -15.88 -5.74
N VAL A 266 32.68 -16.72 -6.71
CA VAL A 266 32.17 -18.05 -6.43
C VAL A 266 33.34 -18.84 -5.84
N GLY A 267 33.28 -19.13 -4.54
CA GLY A 267 34.24 -19.99 -3.85
C GLY A 267 34.08 -21.45 -4.24
#